data_AF-A0A544W6W9-F1
#
_entry.id   AF-A0A544W6W9-F1
#
_cell.length_a   1.000
_cell.length_b   1.000
_cell.length_c   1.000
_cell.angle_alpha   90.00
_cell.angle_beta   90.00
_cell.angle_gamma   90.00
#
_symmetry.space_group_name_H-M   'P 1'
#
loop_
_entity.id
_entity.type
_entity.pdbx_description
1 polymer ?
#
loop_
_entity_poly.entity_id
_entity_poly.type
_entity_poly.pdbx_seq_one_letter_code
_entity_poly.pdbx_strand_id
1 'polypeptide(L)'
;MIRQLATTAALVALPATVLTVPASAEPLPYGPDTCIQGFVWRDGRPGDHVCVTPDVRSQTAAQNAAAASNREPNGGTYGPNTCKQGFVWRDAWGGDQVCVVPAVRDQAATDNAAAASRRQTSVPQPVPPPPP
;
A
#
# COMPACT_ATOMS: atom_id res chain seq x y z
N MET A 1 -9.64 8.82 -86.87
CA MET A 1 -10.19 7.78 -85.97
C MET A 1 -9.10 7.39 -84.98
N ILE A 2 -9.14 7.90 -83.74
CA ILE A 2 -8.17 7.58 -82.68
C ILE A 2 -8.97 7.07 -81.49
N ARG A 3 -8.78 5.80 -81.12
CA ARG A 3 -9.42 5.16 -79.96
C ARG A 3 -8.56 5.43 -78.73
N GLN A 4 -9.08 6.20 -77.77
CA GLN A 4 -8.49 6.31 -76.44
C GLN A 4 -8.98 5.13 -75.58
N LEU A 5 -8.04 4.35 -75.02
CA LEU A 5 -8.33 3.36 -73.97
C LEU A 5 -8.27 4.08 -72.62
N ALA A 6 -9.38 4.08 -71.89
CA ALA A 6 -9.44 4.57 -70.51
C ALA A 6 -9.14 3.43 -69.53
N THR A 7 -8.04 3.53 -68.80
CA THR A 7 -7.68 2.63 -67.70
C THR A 7 -8.32 3.12 -66.40
N THR A 8 -9.30 2.38 -65.90
CA THR A 8 -9.89 2.59 -64.57
C THR A 8 -8.97 2.00 -63.49
N ALA A 9 -8.33 2.85 -62.70
CA ALA A 9 -7.64 2.43 -61.49
C ALA A 9 -8.67 2.18 -60.37
N ALA A 10 -8.80 0.94 -59.92
CA ALA A 10 -9.66 0.60 -58.78
C ALA A 10 -8.93 0.91 -57.47
N LEU A 11 -9.44 1.88 -56.71
CA LEU A 11 -9.00 2.20 -55.36
C LEU A 11 -9.51 1.10 -54.39
N VAL A 12 -8.61 0.25 -53.91
CA VAL A 12 -8.91 -0.74 -52.87
C VAL A 12 -8.86 -0.04 -51.52
N ALA A 13 -10.02 0.19 -50.90
CA ALA A 13 -10.11 0.72 -49.54
C ALA A 13 -9.81 -0.39 -48.53
N LEU A 14 -8.69 -0.28 -47.81
CA LEU A 14 -8.35 -1.16 -46.70
C LEU A 14 -9.19 -0.79 -45.46
N PRO A 15 -9.85 -1.75 -44.79
CA PRO A 15 -10.55 -1.48 -43.54
C PRO A 15 -9.55 -1.20 -42.42
N ALA A 16 -9.67 -0.03 -41.78
CA ALA A 16 -8.88 0.32 -40.59
C ALA A 16 -9.41 -0.46 -39.38
N THR A 17 -8.68 -1.49 -38.96
CA THR A 17 -8.91 -2.19 -37.70
C THR A 17 -8.39 -1.35 -36.54
N VAL A 18 -9.27 -0.97 -35.62
CA VAL A 18 -8.91 -0.22 -34.41
C VAL A 18 -8.36 -1.22 -33.38
N LEU A 19 -7.06 -1.12 -33.06
CA LEU A 19 -6.43 -1.90 -31.99
C LEU A 19 -6.82 -1.28 -30.64
N THR A 20 -7.62 -1.97 -29.85
CA THR A 20 -7.87 -1.58 -28.46
C THR A 20 -6.66 -1.93 -27.60
N VAL A 21 -5.87 -0.93 -27.19
CA VAL A 21 -4.79 -1.12 -26.22
C VAL A 21 -5.42 -1.18 -24.83
N PRO A 22 -5.17 -2.23 -24.02
CA PRO A 22 -5.66 -2.27 -22.65
C PRO A 22 -5.00 -1.16 -21.83
N ALA A 23 -5.80 -0.43 -21.05
CA ALA A 23 -5.29 0.57 -20.13
C ALA A 23 -4.58 -0.12 -18.97
N SER A 24 -3.26 0.03 -18.89
CA SER A 24 -2.46 -0.39 -17.75
C SER A 24 -2.40 0.73 -16.73
N ALA A 25 -2.68 0.40 -15.46
CA ALA A 25 -2.43 1.33 -14.37
C ALA A 25 -0.91 1.40 -14.13
N GLU A 26 -0.37 2.60 -13.93
CA GLU A 26 1.04 2.75 -13.59
C GLU A 26 1.36 2.09 -12.25
N PRO A 27 2.51 1.41 -12.13
CA PRO A 27 3.01 0.96 -10.84
C PRO A 27 3.21 2.14 -9.89
N LEU A 28 2.70 2.01 -8.66
CA LEU A 28 2.92 3.01 -7.63
C LEU A 28 4.40 2.99 -7.17
N PRO A 29 4.97 4.13 -6.72
CA PRO A 29 6.39 4.28 -6.42
C PRO A 29 7.00 3.24 -5.46
N TYR A 30 6.20 2.75 -4.51
CA TYR A 30 6.63 1.77 -3.50
C TYR A 30 5.77 0.49 -3.54
N GLY A 31 5.19 0.18 -4.71
CA GLY A 31 4.31 -0.98 -4.90
C GLY A 31 2.88 -0.74 -4.39
N PRO A 32 2.05 -1.79 -4.34
CA PRO A 32 0.60 -1.68 -4.07
C PRO A 32 0.26 -1.11 -2.69
N ASP A 33 1.23 -1.17 -1.77
CA ASP A 33 1.07 -0.68 -0.41
C ASP A 33 1.49 0.80 -0.24
N THR A 34 1.82 1.51 -1.33
CA THR A 34 2.21 2.93 -1.30
C THR A 34 1.20 3.76 -0.50
N CYS A 35 1.69 4.51 0.49
CA CYS A 35 0.84 5.41 1.27
C CYS A 35 0.52 6.70 0.51
N ILE A 36 -0.64 7.30 0.80
CA ILE A 36 -0.94 8.66 0.36
C ILE A 36 0.03 9.67 0.99
N GLN A 37 0.14 10.85 0.38
CA GLN A 37 0.97 11.94 0.88
C GLN A 37 0.64 12.27 2.35
N GLY A 38 1.68 12.46 3.18
CA GLY A 38 1.57 12.70 4.62
C GLY A 38 1.52 11.44 5.49
N PHE A 39 1.45 10.26 4.89
CA PHE A 39 1.50 8.97 5.58
C PHE A 39 2.74 8.17 5.18
N VAL A 40 3.19 7.31 6.09
CA VAL A 40 4.33 6.40 5.91
C VAL A 40 3.95 5.02 6.43
N TRP A 41 4.65 3.97 5.98
CA TRP A 41 4.52 2.66 6.60
C TRP A 41 4.91 2.73 8.07
N ARG A 42 4.10 2.10 8.91
CA ARG A 42 4.32 2.02 10.36
C ARG A 42 5.59 1.28 10.70
N ASP A 43 5.97 0.29 9.88
CA ASP A 43 7.22 -0.47 10.01
C ASP A 43 7.39 -1.07 11.42
N GLY A 44 6.31 -1.55 12.03
CA GLY A 44 6.35 -2.20 13.34
C GLY A 44 7.03 -3.57 13.32
N ARG A 45 7.12 -4.19 12.15
CA ARG A 45 7.92 -5.39 11.84
C ARG A 45 8.22 -5.42 10.32
N PRO A 46 9.08 -6.33 9.83
CA PRO A 46 9.20 -6.57 8.40
C PRO A 46 7.83 -6.89 7.75
N GLY A 47 7.46 -6.13 6.71
CA GLY A 47 6.20 -6.26 6.00
C GLY A 47 4.99 -5.56 6.65
N ASP A 48 5.18 -4.79 7.72
CA ASP A 48 4.10 -3.97 8.30
C ASP A 48 3.91 -2.65 7.53
N HIS A 49 3.22 -2.73 6.41
CA HIS A 49 2.95 -1.59 5.54
C HIS A 49 1.66 -0.83 5.88
N VAL A 50 1.19 -0.88 7.13
CA VAL A 50 0.04 -0.08 7.56
C VAL A 50 0.41 1.40 7.48
N CYS A 51 -0.36 2.19 6.73
CA CYS A 51 -0.09 3.61 6.56
C CYS A 51 -0.53 4.41 7.79
N VAL A 52 0.43 5.10 8.42
CA VAL A 52 0.26 5.90 9.64
C VAL A 52 0.97 7.25 9.50
N THR A 53 0.80 8.15 10.46
CA THR A 53 1.57 9.39 10.47
C THR A 53 3.05 9.11 10.83
N PRO A 54 4.00 9.98 10.44
CA PRO A 54 5.40 9.84 10.84
C PRO A 54 5.62 9.75 12.36
N ASP A 55 4.80 10.45 13.14
CA ASP A 55 4.84 10.38 14.61
C ASP A 55 4.46 9.00 15.12
N VAL A 56 3.42 8.37 14.57
CA VAL A 56 3.01 7.01 14.97
C VAL A 56 4.06 5.98 14.60
N ARG A 57 4.72 6.12 13.44
CA ARG A 57 5.88 5.29 13.08
C ARG A 57 7.00 5.42 14.11
N SER A 58 7.33 6.64 14.51
CA SER A 58 8.39 6.92 15.50
C SER A 58 8.02 6.35 16.88
N GLN A 59 6.77 6.49 17.31
CA GLN A 59 6.25 5.89 18.54
C GLN A 59 6.30 4.35 18.49
N THR A 60 5.93 3.76 17.35
CA THR A 60 5.97 2.30 17.14
C THR A 60 7.41 1.77 17.31
N ALA A 61 8.40 2.46 16.75
CA ALA A 61 9.81 2.12 16.92
C ALA A 61 10.26 2.21 18.39
N ALA A 62 9.86 3.28 19.10
CA ALA A 62 10.18 3.43 20.52
C ALA A 62 9.54 2.33 21.39
N GLN A 63 8.29 1.95 21.10
CA GLN A 63 7.61 0.83 21.77
C GLN A 63 8.33 -0.49 21.54
N ASN A 64 8.76 -0.77 20.31
CA ASN A 64 9.54 -1.96 19.98
C ASN A 64 10.86 -1.99 20.76
N ALA A 65 11.56 -0.86 20.87
CA ALA A 65 12.80 -0.75 21.64
C ALA A 65 12.58 -0.96 23.14
N ALA A 66 11.45 -0.49 23.69
CA ALA A 66 11.09 -0.64 25.10
C ALA A 66 10.41 -1.99 25.44
N ALA A 67 10.12 -2.84 24.44
CA ALA A 67 9.26 -4.01 24.58
C ALA A 67 9.70 -4.95 25.71
N ALA A 68 11.00 -5.19 25.85
CA ALA A 68 11.56 -6.06 26.88
C ALA A 68 11.39 -5.49 28.29
N SER A 69 11.55 -4.18 28.46
CA SER A 69 11.44 -3.51 29.76
C SER A 69 10.02 -3.54 30.35
N ASN A 70 9.01 -3.70 29.50
CA ASN A 70 7.59 -3.71 29.89
C ASN A 70 7.02 -5.12 30.11
N ARG A 71 7.85 -6.16 29.98
CA ARG A 71 7.48 -7.56 30.26
C ARG A 71 7.80 -7.93 31.70
N GLU A 72 7.05 -8.88 32.24
CA GLU A 72 7.40 -9.52 33.50
C GLU A 72 8.75 -10.25 33.36
N PRO A 73 9.70 -10.06 34.30
CA PRO A 73 11.08 -10.54 34.13
C PRO A 73 11.20 -12.07 34.03
N ASN A 74 10.23 -12.80 34.59
CA ASN A 74 10.19 -14.27 34.59
C ASN A 74 9.02 -14.83 33.76
N GLY A 75 8.39 -14.01 32.90
CA GLY A 75 7.13 -14.36 32.25
C GLY A 75 5.95 -14.42 33.22
N GLY A 76 4.84 -15.01 32.80
CA GLY A 76 3.63 -15.12 33.62
C GLY A 76 2.56 -16.02 32.99
N THR A 77 1.31 -15.87 33.42
CA THR A 77 0.16 -16.70 33.01
C THR A 77 -0.01 -16.84 31.49
N TYR A 78 0.47 -15.86 30.72
CA TYR A 78 0.35 -15.82 29.26
C TYR A 78 1.69 -16.14 28.55
N GLY A 79 2.63 -16.76 29.25
CA GLY A 79 3.94 -17.15 28.73
C GLY A 79 5.05 -16.10 28.93
N PRO A 80 6.19 -16.25 28.23
CA PRO A 80 7.39 -15.43 28.47
C PRO A 80 7.21 -13.96 28.13
N ASN A 81 6.23 -13.63 27.28
CA ASN A 81 5.96 -12.25 26.87
C ASN A 81 4.86 -11.58 27.70
N THR A 82 4.47 -12.16 28.84
CA THR A 82 3.48 -11.56 29.75
C THR A 82 3.86 -10.13 30.12
N CYS A 83 2.94 -9.19 29.96
CA CYS A 83 3.17 -7.78 30.26
C CYS A 83 3.07 -7.50 31.75
N LYS A 84 3.84 -6.51 32.21
CA LYS A 84 3.72 -5.94 33.56
C LYS A 84 2.33 -5.36 33.80
N GLN A 85 1.91 -5.27 35.06
CA GLN A 85 0.69 -4.57 35.45
C GLN A 85 0.63 -3.16 34.82
N GLY A 86 -0.51 -2.81 34.21
CA GLY A 86 -0.71 -1.53 33.52
C GLY A 86 -0.32 -1.54 32.04
N PHE A 87 0.27 -2.63 31.54
CA PHE A 87 0.59 -2.84 30.13
C PHE A 87 -0.23 -3.99 29.54
N VAL A 88 -0.43 -3.93 28.22
CA VAL A 88 -1.08 -4.96 27.41
C VAL A 88 -0.27 -5.21 26.15
N TRP A 89 -0.43 -6.38 25.51
CA TRP A 89 0.14 -6.60 24.18
C TRP A 89 -0.46 -5.62 23.19
N ARG A 90 0.36 -4.96 22.38
CA ARG A 90 -0.11 -4.00 21.37
C ARG A 90 -1.09 -4.64 20.39
N ASP A 91 -0.89 -5.92 20.05
CA ASP A 91 -1.82 -6.72 19.25
C ASP A 91 -2.17 -6.08 17.89
N ALA A 92 -1.19 -5.41 17.27
CA ALA A 92 -1.39 -4.78 15.98
C ALA A 92 -1.37 -5.77 14.81
N TRP A 93 -1.00 -7.03 15.05
CA TRP A 93 -1.09 -8.15 14.12
C TRP A 93 -1.01 -9.45 14.92
N GLY A 94 -1.30 -10.58 14.28
CA GLY A 94 -1.19 -11.90 14.91
C GLY A 94 0.22 -12.15 15.48
N GLY A 95 0.33 -12.20 16.81
CA GLY A 95 1.58 -12.41 17.53
C GLY A 95 2.34 -11.14 17.94
N ASP A 96 1.76 -9.94 17.79
CA ASP A 96 2.35 -8.69 18.29
C ASP A 96 2.27 -8.58 19.82
N GLN A 97 3.25 -9.18 20.49
CA GLN A 97 3.36 -9.23 21.95
C GLN A 97 4.28 -8.14 22.51
N VAL A 98 4.34 -6.97 21.86
CA VAL A 98 5.02 -5.79 22.39
C VAL A 98 4.16 -5.20 23.52
N CYS A 99 4.72 -5.05 24.71
CA CYS A 99 3.98 -4.55 25.87
C CYS A 99 3.92 -3.01 25.85
N VAL A 100 2.71 -2.47 25.74
CA VAL A 100 2.39 -1.04 25.62
C VAL A 100 1.27 -0.67 26.59
N VAL A 101 1.03 0.63 26.78
CA VAL A 101 -0.16 1.08 27.53
C VAL A 101 -1.45 0.81 26.73
N PRO A 102 -2.61 0.61 27.38
CA PRO A 102 -3.86 0.25 26.69
C PRO A 102 -4.24 1.17 25.53
N ALA A 103 -4.08 2.49 25.69
CA ALA A 103 -4.40 3.47 24.64
C ALA A 103 -3.61 3.23 23.34
N VAL A 104 -2.39 2.67 23.42
CA VAL A 104 -1.59 2.36 22.23
C VAL A 104 -2.13 1.13 21.49
N ARG A 105 -2.67 0.13 22.20
CA ARG A 105 -3.38 -0.99 21.56
C ARG A 105 -4.58 -0.46 20.78
N ASP A 106 -5.35 0.45 21.37
CA ASP A 106 -6.53 1.03 20.72
C ASP A 106 -6.14 1.88 19.49
N GLN A 107 -5.04 2.63 19.58
CA GLN A 107 -4.48 3.37 18.44
C GLN A 107 -4.05 2.41 17.32
N ALA A 108 -3.33 1.33 17.64
CA ALA A 108 -2.90 0.35 16.64
C ALA A 108 -4.09 -0.33 15.93
N ALA A 109 -5.15 -0.66 16.67
CA ALA A 109 -6.39 -1.18 16.10
C ALA A 109 -7.05 -0.16 15.15
N THR A 110 -7.08 1.12 15.55
CA THR A 110 -7.61 2.22 14.72
C THR A 110 -6.80 2.39 13.43
N ASP A 111 -5.47 2.32 13.51
CA ASP A 111 -4.59 2.43 12.36
C ASP A 111 -4.77 1.25 11.38
N ASN A 112 -4.94 0.04 11.91
CA ASN A 112 -5.27 -1.14 11.10
C ASN A 112 -6.60 -0.97 10.38
N ALA A 113 -7.63 -0.46 11.06
CA ALA A 113 -8.94 -0.23 10.46
C ALA A 113 -8.89 0.84 9.35
N ALA A 114 -8.04 1.85 9.51
CA ALA A 114 -7.85 2.92 8.52
C ALA A 114 -6.81 2.59 7.43
N ALA A 115 -6.17 1.41 7.47
CA ALA A 115 -5.03 1.10 6.60
C ALA A 115 -5.38 1.24 5.11
N ALA A 116 -6.54 0.73 4.69
CA ALA A 116 -6.96 0.77 3.29
C ALA A 116 -7.21 2.19 2.78
N SER A 117 -7.84 3.07 3.58
CA SER A 117 -8.14 4.45 3.16
C SER A 117 -6.92 5.35 3.08
N ARG A 118 -5.77 4.89 3.60
CA ARG A 118 -4.50 5.64 3.61
C ARG A 118 -3.51 5.14 2.56
N ARG A 119 -3.90 4.17 1.73
CA ARG A 119 -3.12 3.72 0.57
C ARG A 119 -3.47 4.54 -0.66
N GLN A 120 -2.48 4.80 -1.49
CA GLN A 120 -2.67 5.39 -2.80
C GLN A 120 -3.33 4.36 -3.72
N THR A 121 -4.37 4.78 -4.43
CA THR A 121 -4.94 4.00 -5.53
C THR A 121 -4.26 4.38 -6.82
N SER A 122 -3.91 3.40 -7.65
CA SER A 122 -3.44 3.70 -9.00
C SER A 122 -4.59 4.30 -9.81
N VAL A 123 -4.34 5.46 -10.43
CA VAL A 123 -5.27 6.08 -11.36
C VAL A 123 -4.85 5.64 -12.77
N PRO A 124 -5.78 5.23 -13.65
CA PRO A 124 -5.45 4.97 -15.05
C PRO A 124 -4.79 6.22 -15.66
N GLN A 125 -3.63 6.04 -16.29
CA GLN A 125 -2.96 7.15 -16.96
C GLN A 125 -3.79 7.63 -18.17
N PRO A 126 -3.87 8.95 -18.41
CA PRO A 126 -4.35 9.47 -19.68
C PRO A 126 -3.48 8.95 -20.83
N VAL A 127 -4.10 8.51 -21.92
CA VAL A 127 -3.36 8.07 -23.11
C VAL A 127 -2.55 9.25 -23.65
N PRO A 128 -1.22 9.13 -23.83
CA PRO A 128 -0.41 10.19 -24.42
C PRO A 128 -0.90 10.52 -25.83
N PRO A 129 -0.88 11.80 -26.25
CA PRO A 129 -1.20 12.16 -27.62
C PRO A 129 -0.20 11.51 -28.61
N PRO A 130 -0.63 11.16 -29.83
CA PRO A 130 0.27 10.57 -30.83
C PRO A 130 1.42 11.54 -31.18
N PRO A 131 2.60 11.01 -31.57
CA PRO A 131 3.72 11.84 -32.02
C PRO A 131 3.36 12.63 -33.30
N PRO A 132 4.04 13.77 -33.55
CA PRO A 132 3.80 14.62 -34.72
C PRO A 132 4.20 13.95 -36.05
#